data_AF-A0A5C6F7X8-F1
#
_entry.id   AF-A0A5C6F7X8-F1
#
_cell.length_a   1.000
_cell.length_b   1.000
_cell.length_c   1.000
_cell.angle_alpha   90.00
_cell.angle_beta   90.00
_cell.angle_gamma   90.00
#
_symmetry.space_group_name_H-M   'P 1'
#
loop_
_entity.id
_entity.type
_entity.pdbx_description
1 polymer ?
#
loop_
_entity_poly.entity_id
_entity_poly.type
_entity_poly.pdbx_seq_one_letter_code
_entity_poly.pdbx_strand_id
1 'polypeptide(L)' 'MVPRMKLHQHLGHELASSLQQDHSYQPWIKTHAGDEFGQLCAQLESLPDDIASKSAAVHDAYLYAMQCDLKTFSATLQD' A
#
# COMPACT_ATOMS: atom_id res chain seq x y z
N MET A 1 8.09 3.96 -3.03
CA MET A 1 6.77 4.61 -2.84
C MET A 1 5.63 3.72 -3.31
N VAL A 2 5.61 3.27 -4.56
CA VAL A 2 4.53 2.42 -5.13
C VAL A 2 4.16 1.23 -4.23
N PRO A 3 5.11 0.38 -3.75
CA PRO A 3 4.75 -0.81 -2.98
C PRO A 3 4.03 -0.49 -1.67
N ARG A 4 4.51 0.52 -0.95
CA ARG A 4 3.90 0.99 0.31
C ARG A 4 2.47 1.49 0.11
N MET A 5 2.24 2.27 -0.94
CA MET A 5 0.92 2.85 -1.20
C MET A 5 -0.08 1.77 -1.60
N LYS A 6 0.34 0.81 -2.42
CA LYS A 6 -0.46 -0.38 -2.76
C LYS A 6 -0.78 -1.23 -1.53
N LEU A 7 0.18 -1.40 -0.62
CA LEU A 7 -0.04 -2.09 0.65
C LEU A 7 -1.09 -1.37 1.51
N HIS A 8 -1.00 -0.03 1.66
CA HIS A 8 -2.02 0.70 2.40
C HIS A 8 -3.40 0.66 1.74
N GLN A 9 -3.48 0.72 0.40
CA GLN A 9 -4.74 0.54 -0.32
C GLN A 9 -5.36 -0.83 -0.02
N HIS A 10 -4.55 -1.89 -0.08
CA HIS A 10 -4.98 -3.25 0.25
C HIS A 10 -5.50 -3.35 1.70
N LEU A 11 -4.71 -2.86 2.67
CA LEU A 11 -5.11 -2.84 4.08
C LEU A 11 -6.39 -2.02 4.32
N GLY A 12 -6.55 -0.90 3.63
CA GLY A 12 -7.76 -0.10 3.67
C GLY A 12 -8.99 -0.91 3.27
N HIS A 13 -8.94 -1.61 2.13
CA HIS A 13 -10.04 -2.46 1.66
C HIS A 13 -10.34 -3.62 2.61
N GLU A 14 -9.31 -4.35 3.06
CA GLU A 14 -9.48 -5.48 3.99
C GLU A 14 -10.16 -5.04 5.29
N LEU A 15 -9.71 -3.91 5.86
CA LEU A 15 -10.25 -3.37 7.11
C LEU A 15 -11.61 -2.69 6.94
N ALA A 16 -11.94 -2.18 5.75
CA ALA A 16 -13.26 -1.58 5.49
C ALA A 16 -14.39 -2.59 5.68
N SER A 17 -14.15 -3.87 5.39
CA SER A 17 -15.13 -4.96 5.52
C SER A 17 -15.55 -5.24 6.97
N SER A 18 -14.68 -4.95 7.95
CA SER A 18 -14.87 -5.21 9.38
C SER A 18 -15.00 -3.94 10.21
N LEU A 19 -15.09 -2.78 9.55
CA LEU A 19 -15.10 -1.47 10.19
C LEU A 19 -16.37 -1.27 11.04
N GLN A 20 -16.19 -1.18 12.35
CA GLN A 20 -17.25 -0.84 13.30
C GLN A 20 -17.57 0.67 13.26
N GLN A 21 -18.79 1.03 13.67
CA GLN A 21 -19.12 2.44 13.92
C GLN A 21 -18.25 2.98 15.07
N ASP A 22 -17.75 4.21 14.92
CA ASP A 22 -16.89 4.93 15.89
C ASP A 22 -15.49 4.36 16.16
N HIS A 23 -14.90 3.62 15.21
CA HIS A 23 -13.51 3.17 15.32
C HIS A 23 -12.52 4.33 15.14
N SER A 24 -11.52 4.47 16.02
CA SER A 24 -10.54 5.58 16.00
C SER A 24 -9.75 5.70 14.69
N TYR A 25 -9.52 4.59 13.99
CA TYR A 25 -8.84 4.58 12.67
C TYR A 25 -9.80 4.68 11.48
N GLN A 26 -11.10 4.90 11.70
CA GLN A 26 -12.08 5.01 10.63
C GLN A 26 -11.70 6.04 9.54
N PRO A 27 -11.21 7.25 9.86
CA PRO A 27 -10.77 8.18 8.82
C PRO A 27 -9.63 7.61 7.97
N TRP A 28 -8.65 6.97 8.61
CA TRP A 28 -7.52 6.36 7.90
C TRP A 28 -7.98 5.22 6.99
N ILE A 29 -8.84 4.32 7.48
CA ILE A 29 -9.38 3.19 6.70
C ILE A 29 -10.16 3.71 5.50
N LYS A 30 -11.07 4.68 5.70
CA LYS A 30 -11.87 5.26 4.61
C LYS A 30 -11.01 5.95 3.55
N THR A 31 -9.97 6.68 3.94
CA THR A 31 -9.06 7.32 2.98
C THR A 31 -8.36 6.29 2.11
N HIS A 32 -7.81 5.24 2.69
CA HIS A 32 -7.01 4.26 1.94
C HIS A 32 -7.86 3.24 1.16
N ALA A 33 -9.11 3.01 1.58
CA ALA A 33 -10.09 2.22 0.83
C ALA A 33 -10.84 3.04 -0.24
N GLY A 34 -10.67 4.37 -0.26
CA GLY A 34 -11.41 5.26 -1.15
C GLY A 34 -10.91 5.23 -2.58
N ASP A 35 -11.83 5.48 -3.52
CA ASP A 35 -11.55 5.47 -4.96
C ASP A 35 -10.45 6.45 -5.36
N GLU A 36 -10.39 7.64 -4.75
CA GLU A 36 -9.37 8.66 -5.03
C GLU A 36 -7.96 8.15 -4.71
N PHE A 37 -7.79 7.50 -3.56
CA PHE A 37 -6.51 6.89 -3.19
C PHE A 37 -6.16 5.73 -4.11
N GLY A 38 -7.16 4.94 -4.53
CA GLY A 38 -6.98 3.86 -5.49
C GLY A 38 -6.52 4.36 -6.86
N GLN A 39 -7.09 5.47 -7.35
CA GLN A 39 -6.68 6.12 -8.61
C GLN A 39 -5.24 6.63 -8.53
N LEU A 40 -4.85 7.25 -7.42
CA LEU A 40 -3.47 7.68 -7.18
C LEU A 40 -2.51 6.49 -7.19
N CYS A 41 -2.87 5.38 -6.53
CA CYS A 41 -2.07 4.16 -6.54
C CYS A 41 -1.91 3.58 -7.95
N ALA A 42 -2.98 3.57 -8.74
CA ALA A 42 -2.95 3.09 -10.12
C ALA A 42 -2.04 3.94 -11.01
N GLN A 43 -2.10 5.27 -10.89
CA GLN A 43 -1.20 6.18 -11.61
C GLN A 43 0.27 5.95 -11.23
N LEU A 44 0.55 5.75 -9.95
CA LEU A 44 1.91 5.48 -9.50
C LEU A 44 2.43 4.11 -9.95
N GLU A 45 1.54 3.12 -10.08
CA GLU A 45 1.86 1.77 -10.56
C GLU A 45 2.09 1.71 -12.07
N SER A 46 1.51 2.65 -12.86
CA SER A 46 1.76 2.73 -14.30
C SER A 46 3.07 3.46 -14.65
N LEU A 47 3.56 4.35 -13.78
CA LEU A 47 4.80 5.10 -14.04
C LEU A 47 6.01 4.20 -14.38
N PRO A 48 6.29 3.09 -13.66
CA PRO A 48 7.36 2.17 -14.04
C PRO A 48 7.23 1.60 -15.45
N ASP A 49 6.02 1.35 -15.94
CA ASP A 49 5.82 0.86 -17.31
C ASP A 49 6.18 1.94 -18.36
N ASP A 50 6.03 3.22 -18.01
CA ASP A 50 6.33 4.35 -18.90
C ASP A 50 7.80 4.79 -18.84
N ILE A 51 8.48 4.63 -17.69
CA ILE A 51 9.82 5.19 -17.45
C ILE A 51 10.93 4.14 -17.31
N ALA A 52 10.58 2.87 -17.14
CA ALA A 52 11.55 1.81 -16.92
C ALA A 52 11.25 0.59 -17.79
N SER A 53 12.29 0.01 -18.39
CA SER A 53 12.16 -1.30 -19.02
C SER A 53 11.83 -2.36 -17.98
N LYS A 54 10.83 -3.20 -18.27
CA LYS A 54 10.51 -4.39 -17.47
C LYS A 54 11.77 -5.24 -17.32
N SER A 55 12.39 -5.14 -16.16
CA SER A 55 13.70 -5.73 -15.87
C SER A 55 13.68 -6.33 -14.48
N ALA A 56 14.55 -7.32 -14.26
CA ALA A 56 14.73 -7.95 -12.95
C ALA A 56 15.03 -6.90 -11.86
N ALA A 57 15.78 -5.84 -12.20
CA ALA A 57 16.10 -4.77 -11.26
C ALA A 57 14.87 -4.02 -10.73
N VAL A 58 13.87 -3.73 -11.58
CA VAL A 58 12.61 -3.08 -11.16
C VAL A 58 11.81 -3.99 -10.24
N HIS A 59 11.75 -5.28 -10.58
CA HIS A 59 11.09 -6.29 -9.75
C HIS A 59 11.75 -6.43 -8.39
N ASP A 60 13.08 -6.57 -8.34
CA ASP A 60 13.83 -6.76 -7.10
C ASP A 60 13.75 -5.53 -6.20
N ALA A 61 13.77 -4.32 -6.77
CA ALA A 61 13.54 -3.09 -6.03
C ALA A 61 12.12 -3.03 -5.43
N TYR A 62 11.11 -3.48 -6.18
CA TYR A 62 9.73 -3.57 -5.70
C TYR A 62 9.61 -4.58 -4.54
N LEU A 63 10.17 -5.78 -4.71
CA LEU A 63 10.19 -6.83 -3.68
C LEU A 63 10.89 -6.36 -2.41
N TYR A 64 12.07 -5.75 -2.54
CA TYR A 64 12.84 -5.23 -1.41
C TYR A 64 12.05 -4.18 -0.63
N ALA A 65 11.40 -3.25 -1.32
CA ALA A 65 10.56 -2.25 -0.68
C ALA A 65 9.39 -2.88 0.10
N MET A 66 8.73 -3.91 -0.43
CA MET A 66 7.70 -4.65 0.33
C MET A 66 8.25 -5.34 1.57
N GLN A 67 9.45 -5.93 1.47
CA GLN A 67 10.12 -6.56 2.62
C GLN A 67 10.48 -5.52 3.70
N CYS A 68 10.90 -4.32 3.31
CA CYS A 68 11.13 -3.22 4.24
C CYS A 68 9.83 -2.82 4.95
N ASP A 69 8.74 -2.65 4.21
CA ASP A 69 7.44 -2.29 4.81
C ASP A 69 6.95 -3.38 5.77
N LEU A 70 7.07 -4.67 5.40
CA LEU A 70 6.78 -5.79 6.29
C LEU A 70 7.61 -5.71 7.58
N LYS A 71 8.93 -5.50 7.46
CA LYS A 71 9.81 -5.39 8.62
C LYS A 71 9.40 -4.23 9.54
N THR A 72 8.97 -3.09 8.98
CA THR A 72 8.45 -1.98 9.76
C THR A 72 7.19 -2.37 10.54
N PHE A 73 6.21 -3.00 9.89
CA PHE A 73 4.99 -3.47 10.59
C PHE A 73 5.29 -4.55 11.62
N SER A 74 6.18 -5.50 11.33
CA SER A 74 6.55 -6.55 12.28
C SER A 74 7.28 -5.99 13.49
N ALA A 75 8.13 -4.98 13.32
CA ALA A 75 8.83 -4.32 14.43
C ALA A 75 7.85 -3.62 15.38
N THR A 76 6.72 -3.11 14.89
CA THR A 76 5.68 -2.51 15.75
C THR A 76 4.84 -3.53 16.53
N LEU A 77 4.98 -4.82 16.24
CA LEU A 77 4.24 -5.91 16.89
C LEU A 77 5.11 -6.69 17.90
N GLN A 78 6.41 -6.42 17.94
CA GLN A 78 7.32 -7.00 18.92
C GLN A 78 7.40 -6.05 20.13
N ASP A 79 6.58 -6.32 21.13
CA ASP A 79 6.68 -5.73 22.48
C ASP A 79 7.93 -6.24 23.22
#